data_AF-A0A9D7HW63-F1
#
_entry.id   AF-A0A9D7HW63-F1
#
_cell.length_a   1.000
_cell.length_b   1.000
_cell.length_c   1.000
_cell.angle_alpha   90.00
_cell.angle_beta   90.00
_cell.angle_gamma   90.00
#
_symmetry.space_group_name_H-M   'P 1'
#
loop_
_entity.id
_entity.type
_entity.pdbx_description
1 polymer ?
#
loop_
_entity_poly.entity_id
_entity_poly.type
_entity_poly.pdbx_seq_one_letter_code
_entity_poly.pdbx_strand_id
1 'polypeptide(L)'
;MDLTTPVADGDSAWNPGLGTGIPVEFQSLETIFRAECVFGRREEIEELANLTGLSREELTVFRPARLALHELIVRVTAEIAVPEGETEEVFGRNVRRIAGKIRSDYVAPRMVAIEEAYADLRRRAEHLVRRILGETLYRPPAPPAAHPFPLNLLRRPAATPISPESIAEREYRVISSYKAAGLAADDPVTRAVFKSLYRVLGAIAGSQGRIGSDQDLLATLVSRHVCNSYGSQVIGQMIAPLVEAAIEQEGYTRIANSASPILISLKGASAAGKSSLRPMVKQIMREQGIDPDSYATISPDIWRRMLLDYGALGAAYKYAGHLTSRELMVVDAKLDRYIRNKANRTQAIPHILVDRFRFDTFSTDQVARVLNETYAKYVDTMYMYFIVTPPEETVVRGWQRALERGRYKAVEDFLGHSVEAYTGMPRILFKWLAYRRPDYRYFFLDNGVPKGTIPKTIAFGSHAEITIYEPAGLINIERYQKIDIHARSREEVYAPAQIMDVASNCGFLRECIRRIRVVNFVDRVSGTTYLQARDGVLDVLDRDTLARMLDQAETVAAIREIAPHLIGS
;
A
#
# COMPACT_ATOMS: atom_id res chain seq x y z
N MET A 1 22.84 5.41 19.02
CA MET A 1 22.68 6.76 19.57
C MET A 1 21.27 6.86 20.10
N ASP A 2 21.14 6.84 21.42
CA ASP A 2 19.90 7.16 22.13
C ASP A 2 19.56 8.63 21.87
N LEU A 3 18.45 8.84 21.17
CA LEU A 3 17.86 10.16 20.99
C LEU A 3 16.78 10.32 22.05
N THR A 4 17.17 10.67 23.27
CA THR A 4 16.23 11.27 24.23
C THR A 4 16.03 12.73 23.83
N THR A 5 15.27 12.96 22.76
CA THR A 5 14.79 14.30 22.43
C THR A 5 13.84 14.74 23.55
N PRO A 6 14.02 15.91 24.19
CA PRO A 6 13.14 16.33 25.27
C PRO A 6 11.71 16.44 24.75
N VAL A 7 10.79 15.74 25.40
CA VAL A 7 9.35 15.94 25.21
C VAL A 7 9.01 17.31 25.76
N ALA A 8 8.23 18.12 25.04
CA ALA A 8 7.87 19.45 25.53
C ALA A 8 6.94 19.31 26.74
N ASP A 9 7.08 20.21 27.71
CA ASP A 9 6.26 20.20 28.92
C ASP A 9 4.78 20.35 28.55
N GLY A 10 3.94 19.38 28.94
CA GLY A 10 2.51 19.34 28.61
C GLY A 10 2.08 18.45 27.42
N ASP A 11 3.01 17.83 26.67
CA ASP A 11 2.63 16.87 25.64
C ASP A 11 2.08 15.56 26.25
N SER A 12 1.04 14.99 25.64
CA SER A 12 0.46 13.70 26.04
C SER A 12 -0.05 12.91 24.84
N ALA A 13 -0.56 11.70 25.06
CA ALA A 13 -1.16 10.89 24.00
C ALA A 13 -2.32 11.59 23.29
N TRP A 14 -3.13 12.33 24.05
CA TRP A 14 -4.30 13.06 23.56
C TRP A 14 -3.99 14.52 23.17
N ASN A 15 -2.78 14.99 23.47
CA ASN A 15 -2.28 16.29 23.04
C ASN A 15 -0.80 16.17 22.66
N PRO A 16 -0.47 15.57 21.50
CA PRO A 16 0.92 15.26 21.17
C PRO A 16 1.69 16.47 20.62
N GLY A 17 1.06 17.65 20.55
CA GLY A 17 1.66 18.87 20.02
C GLY A 17 1.95 18.83 18.51
N LEU A 18 1.16 18.07 17.73
CA LEU A 18 1.17 18.09 16.26
C LEU A 18 -0.23 17.91 15.66
N GLY A 19 -0.43 18.48 14.47
CA GLY A 19 -1.63 18.28 13.63
C GLY A 19 -1.43 17.24 12.51
N THR A 20 -2.48 16.98 11.74
CA THR A 20 -2.57 15.96 10.67
C THR A 20 -1.74 16.26 9.43
N GLY A 21 -1.29 17.51 9.27
CA GLY A 21 -0.49 17.97 8.13
C GLY A 21 0.89 18.49 8.54
N ILE A 22 1.81 18.56 7.56
CA ILE A 22 3.12 19.21 7.74
C ILE A 22 2.91 20.73 7.76
N PRO A 23 3.29 21.44 8.83
CA PRO A 23 3.27 22.90 8.90
C PRO A 23 4.06 23.54 7.76
N VAL A 24 3.64 24.74 7.32
CA VAL A 24 4.19 25.42 6.14
C VAL A 24 5.72 25.58 6.24
N GLU A 25 6.21 25.92 7.43
CA GLU A 25 7.62 26.09 7.76
C GLU A 25 8.45 24.80 7.61
N PHE A 26 7.82 23.62 7.69
CA PHE A 26 8.49 22.32 7.57
C PHE A 26 8.25 21.63 6.22
N GLN A 27 7.40 22.17 5.36
CA GLN A 27 7.06 21.52 4.08
C GLN A 27 8.28 21.35 3.16
N SER A 28 9.22 22.29 3.17
CA SER A 28 10.47 22.19 2.40
C SER A 28 11.40 21.05 2.86
N LEU A 29 11.20 20.51 4.08
CA LEU A 29 11.95 19.38 4.62
C LEU A 29 11.43 18.04 4.11
N GLU A 30 10.30 18.01 3.40
CA GLU A 30 9.76 16.77 2.84
C GLU A 30 10.80 16.21 1.83
N THR A 31 11.07 14.91 1.93
CA THR A 31 12.14 14.24 1.16
C THR A 31 12.01 14.41 -0.36
N ILE A 32 10.79 14.63 -0.86
CA ILE A 32 10.51 14.89 -2.27
C ILE A 32 10.83 16.33 -2.72
N PHE A 33 11.21 17.22 -1.80
CA PHE A 33 11.60 18.62 -2.08
C PHE A 33 13.04 18.94 -1.68
N ARG A 34 13.71 18.04 -0.96
CA ARG A 34 15.10 18.21 -0.51
C ARG A 34 16.07 18.17 -1.68
N ALA A 35 16.90 19.21 -1.82
CA ALA A 35 17.79 19.39 -2.97
C ALA A 35 18.83 18.28 -3.15
N GLU A 36 19.21 17.61 -2.06
CA GLU A 36 20.07 16.42 -2.04
C GLU A 36 19.37 15.15 -2.54
N CYS A 37 18.04 15.10 -2.51
CA CYS A 37 17.24 13.95 -2.94
C CYS A 37 16.76 14.10 -4.39
N VAL A 38 16.41 15.31 -4.81
CA VAL A 38 15.66 15.56 -6.05
C VAL A 38 16.29 16.65 -6.92
N PHE A 39 15.91 16.65 -8.20
CA PHE A 39 16.04 17.77 -9.11
C PHE A 39 14.73 18.56 -9.10
N GLY A 40 14.84 19.88 -9.03
CA GLY A 40 13.70 20.80 -8.97
C GLY A 40 13.47 21.35 -7.56
N ARG A 41 12.65 22.40 -7.48
CA ARG A 41 12.24 23.03 -6.22
C ARG A 41 10.77 22.71 -5.92
N ARG A 42 10.37 22.95 -4.68
CA ARG A 42 8.99 22.70 -4.24
C ARG A 42 7.98 23.48 -5.09
N GLU A 43 8.24 24.76 -5.31
CA GLU A 43 7.33 25.67 -6.01
C GLU A 43 7.06 25.17 -7.44
N GLU A 44 8.10 24.71 -8.13
CA GLU A 44 8.00 24.13 -9.47
C GLU A 44 7.14 22.85 -9.46
N ILE A 45 7.35 21.95 -8.49
CA ILE A 45 6.58 20.70 -8.40
C ILE A 45 5.11 20.97 -8.09
N GLU A 46 4.81 21.96 -7.23
CA GLU A 46 3.44 22.36 -6.89
C GLU A 46 2.72 22.98 -8.09
N GLU A 47 3.40 23.87 -8.84
CA GLU A 47 2.86 24.44 -10.07
C GLU A 47 2.55 23.36 -11.12
N LEU A 48 3.49 22.43 -11.33
CA LEU A 48 3.30 21.32 -12.26
C LEU A 48 2.18 20.37 -11.82
N ALA A 49 1.99 20.15 -10.51
CA ALA A 49 0.90 19.33 -10.00
C ALA A 49 -0.46 19.95 -10.33
N ASN A 50 -0.60 21.27 -10.11
CA ASN A 50 -1.81 22.00 -10.45
C ASN A 50 -2.07 22.04 -11.96
N LEU A 51 -1.02 22.15 -12.77
CA LEU A 51 -1.15 22.19 -14.23
C LEU A 51 -1.54 20.83 -14.82
N THR A 52 -0.91 19.76 -14.34
CA THR A 52 -0.98 18.43 -14.99
C THR A 52 -2.00 17.48 -14.35
N GLY A 53 -2.42 17.74 -13.11
CA GLY A 53 -3.22 16.81 -12.30
C GLY A 53 -2.44 15.57 -11.83
N LEU A 54 -1.13 15.49 -12.09
CA LEU A 54 -0.27 14.43 -11.56
C LEU A 54 0.06 14.68 -10.09
N SER A 55 0.28 13.60 -9.35
CA SER A 55 0.71 13.68 -7.96
C SER A 55 2.11 14.27 -7.84
N ARG A 56 2.41 14.91 -6.70
CA ARG A 56 3.73 15.53 -6.45
C ARG A 56 4.85 14.49 -6.53
N GLU A 57 4.61 13.30 -6.02
CA GLU A 57 5.55 12.17 -6.06
C GLU A 57 5.76 11.60 -7.48
N GLU A 58 4.80 11.71 -8.40
CA GLU A 58 4.99 11.35 -9.82
C GLU A 58 5.82 12.40 -10.58
N LEU A 59 5.68 13.68 -10.22
CA LEU A 59 6.38 14.81 -10.83
C LEU A 59 7.80 15.01 -10.28
N THR A 60 8.04 14.59 -9.04
CA THR A 60 9.33 14.71 -8.36
C THR A 60 10.42 13.94 -9.08
N VAL A 61 11.50 14.59 -9.51
CA VAL A 61 12.60 13.93 -10.22
C VAL A 61 13.71 13.57 -9.25
N PHE A 62 13.87 12.30 -8.91
CA PHE A 62 14.90 11.88 -7.95
C PHE A 62 16.29 11.88 -8.59
N ARG A 63 17.32 12.23 -7.80
CA ARG A 63 18.71 12.14 -8.21
C ARG A 63 19.15 10.69 -8.38
N PRO A 64 20.17 10.39 -9.22
CA PRO A 64 20.65 9.02 -9.43
C PRO A 64 21.05 8.33 -8.13
N ALA A 65 21.79 9.03 -7.24
CA ALA A 65 22.15 8.51 -5.92
C ALA A 65 20.94 8.16 -5.06
N ARG A 66 19.85 8.92 -5.17
CA ARG A 66 18.60 8.66 -4.44
C ARG A 66 17.82 7.50 -5.04
N LEU A 67 17.75 7.41 -6.36
CA LEU A 67 17.20 6.24 -7.06
C LEU A 67 17.99 4.96 -6.74
N ALA A 68 19.31 5.04 -6.62
CA ALA A 68 20.16 3.93 -6.20
C ALA A 68 19.82 3.45 -4.79
N LEU A 69 19.58 4.37 -3.85
CA LEU A 69 19.07 4.02 -2.52
C LEU A 69 17.71 3.32 -2.59
N HIS A 70 16.79 3.78 -3.44
CA HIS A 70 15.47 3.15 -3.58
C HIS A 70 15.61 1.70 -4.08
N GLU A 71 16.40 1.48 -5.13
CA GLU A 71 16.62 0.14 -5.68
C GLU A 71 17.39 -0.76 -4.72
N LEU A 72 18.30 -0.22 -3.91
CA LEU A 72 18.95 -0.96 -2.84
C LEU A 72 17.95 -1.41 -1.76
N ILE A 73 17.07 -0.51 -1.30
CA ILE A 73 16.00 -0.86 -0.34
C ILE A 73 15.12 -1.99 -0.90
N VAL A 74 14.74 -1.89 -2.17
CA VAL A 74 13.94 -2.90 -2.87
C VAL A 74 14.64 -4.26 -2.86
N ARG A 75 15.92 -4.31 -3.25
CA ARG A 75 16.69 -5.55 -3.33
C ARG A 75 16.95 -6.18 -1.98
N VAL A 76 17.41 -5.40 -1.00
CA VAL A 76 17.63 -5.90 0.38
C VAL A 76 16.34 -6.50 0.94
N THR A 77 15.19 -5.88 0.68
CA THR A 77 13.89 -6.40 1.13
C THR A 77 13.47 -7.68 0.40
N ALA A 78 13.75 -7.79 -0.90
CA ALA A 78 13.22 -8.86 -1.75
C ALA A 78 14.18 -10.06 -1.96
N GLU A 79 15.47 -9.90 -1.67
CA GLU A 79 16.52 -10.89 -1.99
C GLU A 79 17.25 -11.40 -0.74
N ILE A 80 17.31 -10.63 0.35
CA ILE A 80 18.06 -10.98 1.56
C ILE A 80 17.11 -11.33 2.69
N ALA A 81 17.31 -12.50 3.29
CA ALA A 81 16.61 -12.92 4.49
C ALA A 81 17.24 -12.19 5.68
N VAL A 82 16.67 -11.03 6.00
CA VAL A 82 17.20 -10.19 7.08
C VAL A 82 16.73 -10.73 8.43
N PRO A 83 17.64 -11.03 9.37
CA PRO A 83 17.27 -11.51 10.69
C PRO A 83 16.36 -10.51 11.38
N GLU A 84 15.16 -10.95 11.74
CA GLU A 84 14.16 -10.08 12.36
C GLU A 84 14.46 -9.79 13.84
N GLY A 85 15.14 -10.71 14.53
CA GLY A 85 15.31 -10.66 15.98
C GLY A 85 13.98 -10.75 16.75
N GLU A 86 14.01 -10.32 18.01
CA GLU A 86 12.85 -10.35 18.92
C GLU A 86 11.84 -9.22 18.68
N THR A 87 12.30 -8.10 18.09
CA THR A 87 11.46 -6.90 17.89
C THR A 87 11.63 -6.31 16.49
N GLU A 88 10.59 -5.62 16.01
CA GLU A 88 10.62 -4.84 14.76
C GLU A 88 11.79 -3.84 14.72
N GLU A 89 12.24 -3.34 15.87
CA GLU A 89 13.36 -2.42 15.94
C GLU A 89 14.68 -3.11 15.60
N VAL A 90 14.91 -4.33 16.09
CA VAL A 90 16.07 -5.16 15.74
C VAL A 90 16.07 -5.42 14.24
N PHE A 91 14.92 -5.83 13.69
CA PHE A 91 14.75 -6.00 12.24
C PHE A 91 15.14 -4.73 11.48
N GLY A 92 14.59 -3.57 11.87
CA GLY A 92 14.91 -2.30 11.25
C GLY A 92 16.39 -1.91 11.37
N ARG A 93 17.06 -2.22 12.48
CA ARG A 93 18.52 -2.01 12.64
C ARG A 93 19.31 -2.92 11.70
N ASN A 94 18.92 -4.19 11.58
CA ASN A 94 19.58 -5.15 10.70
C ASN A 94 19.44 -4.76 9.22
N VAL A 95 18.24 -4.37 8.78
CA VAL A 95 18.02 -3.86 7.41
C VAL A 95 18.93 -2.66 7.13
N ARG A 96 18.98 -1.69 8.04
CA ARG A 96 19.85 -0.50 7.89
C ARG A 96 21.33 -0.85 7.87
N ARG A 97 21.77 -1.80 8.70
CA ARG A 97 23.17 -2.25 8.73
C ARG A 97 23.57 -2.90 7.41
N ILE A 98 22.77 -3.85 6.93
CA ILE A 98 23.02 -4.55 5.65
C ILE A 98 23.01 -3.58 4.49
N ALA A 99 21.94 -2.78 4.36
CA ALA A 99 21.85 -1.79 3.29
C ALA A 99 22.95 -0.73 3.39
N GLY A 100 23.34 -0.31 4.60
CA GLY A 100 24.46 0.61 4.83
C GLY A 100 25.78 0.06 4.30
N LYS A 101 26.11 -1.19 4.64
CA LYS A 101 27.32 -1.90 4.18
C LYS A 101 27.35 -2.04 2.66
N ILE A 102 26.25 -2.50 2.06
CA ILE A 102 26.15 -2.64 0.59
C ILE A 102 26.28 -1.27 -0.09
N ARG A 103 25.64 -0.24 0.48
CA ARG A 103 25.71 1.12 -0.07
C ARG A 103 27.13 1.66 -0.05
N SER A 104 27.85 1.54 1.07
CA SER A 104 29.19 2.11 1.23
C SER A 104 30.24 1.38 0.40
N ASP A 105 30.20 0.05 0.40
CA ASP A 105 31.36 -0.73 -0.05
C ASP A 105 31.20 -1.22 -1.49
N TYR A 106 29.96 -1.35 -1.97
CA TYR A 106 29.67 -1.92 -3.30
C TYR A 106 29.04 -0.89 -4.24
N VAL A 107 28.06 -0.11 -3.77
CA VAL A 107 27.33 0.84 -4.64
C VAL A 107 28.05 2.19 -4.78
N ALA A 108 28.49 2.80 -3.68
CA ALA A 108 29.13 4.12 -3.70
C ALA A 108 30.37 4.19 -4.62
N PRO A 109 31.26 3.17 -4.66
CA PRO A 109 32.41 3.17 -5.59
C PRO A 109 32.01 3.15 -7.07
N ARG A 110 30.76 2.82 -7.41
CA ARG A 110 30.22 2.78 -8.77
C ARG A 110 29.29 3.94 -9.09
N MET A 111 29.16 4.93 -8.19
CA MET A 111 28.18 6.01 -8.34
C MET A 111 28.40 6.85 -9.61
N VAL A 112 29.65 7.14 -9.97
CA VAL A 112 29.98 7.91 -11.19
C VAL A 112 29.40 7.23 -12.43
N ALA A 113 29.61 5.92 -12.59
CA ALA A 113 29.05 5.17 -13.72
C ALA A 113 27.51 5.14 -13.70
N ILE A 114 26.89 5.07 -12.52
CA ILE A 114 25.43 5.14 -12.36
C ILE A 114 24.90 6.51 -12.82
N GLU A 115 25.57 7.60 -12.45
CA GLU A 115 25.21 8.96 -12.84
C GLU A 115 25.36 9.17 -14.35
N GLU A 116 26.43 8.66 -14.95
CA GLU A 116 26.66 8.69 -16.40
C GLU A 116 25.56 7.93 -17.16
N ALA A 117 25.23 6.71 -16.73
CA ALA A 117 24.17 5.91 -17.35
C ALA A 117 22.80 6.58 -17.25
N TYR A 118 22.51 7.24 -16.12
CA TYR A 118 21.29 8.03 -15.95
C TYR A 118 21.28 9.25 -16.89
N ALA A 119 22.39 9.97 -17.00
CA ALA A 119 22.51 11.13 -17.88
C ALA A 119 22.34 10.74 -19.36
N ASP A 120 22.89 9.60 -19.77
CA ASP A 120 22.70 9.07 -21.12
C ASP A 120 21.23 8.72 -21.41
N LEU A 121 20.59 7.98 -20.49
CA LEU A 121 19.17 7.67 -20.60
C LEU A 121 18.33 8.94 -20.73
N ARG A 122 18.60 9.96 -19.92
CA ARG A 122 17.87 11.23 -19.96
C ARG A 122 17.96 11.88 -21.34
N ARG A 123 19.16 11.99 -21.92
CA ARG A 123 19.37 12.56 -23.26
C ARG A 123 18.62 11.76 -24.33
N ARG A 124 18.72 10.42 -24.28
CA ARG A 124 18.03 9.53 -25.23
C ARG A 124 16.51 9.64 -25.13
N ALA A 125 15.98 9.66 -23.90
CA ALA A 125 14.55 9.81 -23.66
C ALA A 125 14.05 11.15 -24.18
N GLU A 126 14.76 12.25 -23.89
CA GLU A 126 14.38 13.58 -24.35
C GLU A 126 14.36 13.68 -25.87
N HIS A 127 15.41 13.21 -26.54
CA HIS A 127 15.46 13.18 -28.00
C HIS A 127 14.29 12.38 -28.60
N LEU A 128 14.03 11.19 -28.05
CA LEU A 128 12.96 10.31 -28.53
C LEU A 128 11.56 10.91 -28.30
N VAL A 129 11.33 11.52 -27.14
CA VAL A 129 10.06 12.18 -26.81
C VAL A 129 9.81 13.36 -27.77
N ARG A 130 10.80 14.22 -27.97
CA ARG A 130 10.67 15.38 -28.88
C ARG A 130 10.32 14.94 -30.29
N ARG A 131 11.00 13.91 -30.78
CA ARG A 131 10.73 13.30 -32.09
C ARG A 131 9.30 12.78 -32.20
N ILE A 132 8.85 11.97 -31.23
CA ILE A 132 7.49 11.41 -31.24
C ILE A 132 6.43 12.52 -31.19
N LEU A 133 6.58 13.50 -30.29
CA LEU A 133 5.64 14.63 -30.18
C LEU A 133 5.51 15.40 -31.49
N GLY A 134 6.65 15.67 -32.17
CA GLY A 134 6.69 16.36 -33.47
C GLY A 134 6.05 15.55 -34.60
N GLU A 135 6.24 14.23 -34.62
CA GLU A 135 5.67 13.34 -35.65
C GLU A 135 4.15 13.12 -35.47
N THR A 136 3.62 13.24 -34.25
CA THR A 136 2.22 12.90 -33.96
C THR A 136 1.34 14.11 -33.61
N LEU A 137 1.62 14.79 -32.49
CA LEU A 137 0.75 15.86 -31.98
C LEU A 137 0.97 17.16 -32.74
N TYR A 138 2.24 17.49 -32.99
CA TYR A 138 2.64 18.74 -33.63
C TYR A 138 3.02 18.58 -35.10
N ARG A 139 2.51 17.52 -35.76
CA ARG A 139 2.77 17.28 -37.19
C ARG A 139 2.29 18.50 -38.00
N PRO A 140 3.16 19.13 -38.83
CA PRO A 140 2.74 20.21 -39.72
C PRO A 140 1.64 19.71 -40.67
N PRO A 141 0.63 20.55 -40.99
CA PRO A 141 -0.38 20.19 -41.98
C PRO A 141 0.30 19.87 -43.32
N ALA A 142 -0.11 18.77 -43.96
CA ALA A 142 0.37 18.44 -45.29
C ALA A 142 -0.02 19.57 -46.26
N PRO A 143 0.87 20.00 -47.18
CA PRO A 143 0.50 20.98 -48.19
C PRO A 143 -0.73 20.47 -48.96
N PRO A 144 -1.71 21.34 -49.28
CA PRO A 144 -2.90 20.94 -49.99
C PRO A 144 -2.49 20.25 -51.29
N ALA A 145 -3.01 19.05 -51.53
CA ALA A 145 -2.80 18.36 -52.79
C ALA A 145 -3.26 19.29 -53.92
N ALA A 146 -2.36 19.64 -54.83
CA ALA A 146 -2.72 20.42 -56.02
C ALA A 146 -3.82 19.66 -56.76
N HIS A 147 -5.03 20.21 -56.77
CA HIS A 147 -6.14 19.64 -57.51
C HIS A 147 -5.80 19.67 -59.00
N PRO A 148 -5.68 18.52 -59.70
CA PRO A 148 -5.65 18.56 -61.16
C PRO A 148 -7.04 19.02 -61.66
N PHE A 149 -7.03 19.95 -62.60
CA PHE A 149 -8.20 20.53 -63.26
C PHE A 149 -9.15 19.44 -63.83
N PRO A 150 -10.47 19.71 -63.93
CA PRO A 150 -11.48 18.67 -64.00
C PRO A 150 -11.82 18.30 -65.45
N LEU A 151 -11.64 17.03 -65.81
CA LEU A 151 -12.40 16.39 -66.89
C LEU A 151 -12.73 14.96 -66.43
N ASN A 152 -13.87 14.79 -65.77
CA ASN A 152 -14.57 13.51 -65.70
C ASN A 152 -16.04 13.72 -65.30
N LEU A 153 -16.91 13.67 -66.31
CA LEU A 153 -18.33 13.36 -66.14
C LEU A 153 -18.44 11.87 -65.75
N LEU A 154 -18.48 11.58 -64.46
CA LEU A 154 -19.15 10.39 -63.91
C LEU A 154 -19.29 10.57 -62.40
N ARG A 155 -20.52 10.92 -62.02
CA ARG A 155 -21.01 11.23 -60.68
C ARG A 155 -20.84 10.01 -59.76
N ARG A 156 -19.80 10.01 -58.93
CA ARG A 156 -19.75 9.14 -57.73
C ARG A 156 -20.63 9.73 -56.64
N PRO A 157 -21.37 8.92 -55.87
CA PRO A 157 -22.15 9.41 -54.75
C PRO A 157 -21.21 10.06 -53.74
N ALA A 158 -21.52 11.29 -53.33
CA ALA A 158 -20.76 12.03 -52.34
C ALA A 158 -20.74 11.20 -51.05
N ALA A 159 -19.55 10.76 -50.64
CA ALA A 159 -19.36 10.19 -49.31
C ALA A 159 -19.84 11.23 -48.29
N THR A 160 -20.65 10.78 -47.33
CA THR A 160 -21.15 11.60 -46.23
C THR A 160 -19.96 12.34 -45.61
N PRO A 161 -20.01 13.69 -45.47
CA PRO A 161 -18.89 14.42 -44.90
C PRO A 161 -18.70 13.92 -43.46
N ILE A 162 -17.58 13.23 -43.23
CA ILE A 162 -17.12 12.92 -41.88
C ILE A 162 -16.97 14.27 -41.20
N SER A 163 -17.76 14.53 -40.15
CA SER A 163 -17.61 15.74 -39.35
C SER A 163 -16.12 15.89 -38.97
N PRO A 164 -15.51 17.06 -39.20
CA PRO A 164 -14.09 17.23 -38.94
C PRO A 164 -13.84 16.92 -37.46
N GLU A 165 -12.96 15.94 -37.21
CA GLU A 165 -12.52 15.55 -35.87
C GLU A 165 -12.10 16.80 -35.11
N SER A 166 -12.69 17.04 -33.95
CA SER A 166 -12.29 18.17 -33.10
C SER A 166 -10.83 17.98 -32.66
N ILE A 167 -10.16 19.09 -32.32
CA ILE A 167 -8.76 19.06 -31.85
C ILE A 167 -8.63 18.14 -30.62
N ALA A 168 -9.60 18.19 -29.71
CA ALA A 168 -9.63 17.34 -28.52
C ALA A 168 -9.78 15.85 -28.87
N GLU A 169 -10.68 15.48 -29.78
CA GLU A 169 -10.85 14.09 -30.23
C GLU A 169 -9.56 13.56 -30.86
N ARG A 170 -8.90 14.38 -31.68
CA ARG A 170 -7.60 14.04 -32.27
C ARG A 170 -6.54 13.80 -31.20
N GLU A 171 -6.44 14.69 -30.20
CA GLU A 171 -5.51 14.57 -29.08
C GLU A 171 -5.73 13.29 -28.28
N TYR A 172 -6.98 12.99 -27.91
CA TYR A 172 -7.35 11.76 -27.21
C TYR A 172 -7.04 10.50 -28.03
N ARG A 173 -7.29 10.52 -29.34
CA ARG A 173 -6.94 9.43 -30.26
C ARG A 173 -5.43 9.22 -30.31
N VAL A 174 -4.64 10.29 -30.42
CA VAL A 174 -3.18 10.22 -30.43
C VAL A 174 -2.64 9.68 -29.09
N ILE A 175 -3.12 10.21 -27.95
CA ILE A 175 -2.75 9.70 -26.62
C ILE A 175 -3.03 8.20 -26.54
N SER A 176 -4.23 7.77 -26.95
CA SER A 176 -4.64 6.37 -26.90
C SER A 176 -3.75 5.47 -27.77
N SER A 177 -3.27 5.97 -28.91
CA SER A 177 -2.36 5.23 -29.79
C SER A 177 -1.00 4.93 -29.14
N TYR A 178 -0.50 5.79 -28.24
CA TYR A 178 0.76 5.56 -27.54
C TYR A 178 0.73 4.31 -26.66
N LYS A 179 -0.44 3.96 -26.10
CA LYS A 179 -0.59 2.72 -25.32
C LYS A 179 -0.31 1.50 -26.20
N ALA A 180 -0.89 1.44 -27.40
CA ALA A 180 -0.68 0.35 -28.35
C ALA A 180 0.78 0.31 -28.84
N ALA A 181 1.33 1.47 -29.21
CA ALA A 181 2.72 1.58 -29.64
C ALA A 181 3.71 1.13 -28.56
N GLY A 182 3.47 1.49 -27.30
CA GLY A 182 4.28 1.04 -26.17
C GLY A 182 4.23 -0.48 -25.96
N LEU A 183 3.05 -1.10 -26.08
CA LEU A 183 2.90 -2.55 -25.96
C LEU A 183 3.60 -3.32 -27.09
N ALA A 184 3.64 -2.74 -28.29
CA ALA A 184 4.31 -3.32 -29.45
C ALA A 184 5.82 -3.04 -29.52
N ALA A 185 6.34 -2.10 -28.73
CA ALA A 185 7.76 -1.72 -28.78
C ALA A 185 8.65 -2.76 -28.11
N ASP A 186 9.66 -3.26 -28.83
CA ASP A 186 10.67 -4.18 -28.30
C ASP A 186 11.73 -3.48 -27.45
N ASP A 187 12.22 -2.32 -27.91
CA ASP A 187 13.20 -1.52 -27.19
C ASP A 187 12.63 -1.02 -25.84
N PRO A 188 13.25 -1.37 -24.70
CA PRO A 188 12.76 -0.97 -23.38
C PRO A 188 12.67 0.54 -23.17
N VAL A 189 13.59 1.33 -23.76
CA VAL A 189 13.57 2.81 -23.64
C VAL A 189 12.35 3.37 -24.38
N THR A 190 12.14 2.91 -25.61
CA THR A 190 10.98 3.28 -26.44
C THR A 190 9.66 2.91 -25.76
N ARG A 191 9.56 1.70 -25.19
CA ARG A 191 8.41 1.28 -24.40
C ARG A 191 8.16 2.19 -23.20
N ALA A 192 9.22 2.57 -22.48
CA ALA A 192 9.12 3.48 -21.34
C ALA A 192 8.66 4.89 -21.76
N VAL A 193 9.14 5.38 -22.90
CA VAL A 193 8.73 6.66 -23.47
C VAL A 193 7.24 6.65 -23.83
N PHE A 194 6.76 5.65 -24.58
CA PHE A 194 5.33 5.56 -24.92
C PHE A 194 4.43 5.42 -23.69
N LYS A 195 4.83 4.63 -22.69
CA LYS A 195 4.12 4.54 -21.42
C LYS A 195 4.04 5.90 -20.71
N SER A 196 5.12 6.66 -20.72
CA SER A 196 5.18 7.98 -20.10
C SER A 196 4.39 9.03 -20.86
N LEU A 197 4.43 9.01 -22.20
CA LEU A 197 3.57 9.83 -23.06
C LEU A 197 2.10 9.58 -22.74
N TYR A 198 1.67 8.32 -22.71
CA TYR A 198 0.29 7.96 -22.37
C TYR A 198 -0.13 8.46 -20.98
N ARG A 199 0.72 8.25 -19.95
CA ARG A 199 0.41 8.64 -18.57
C ARG A 199 0.36 10.16 -18.37
N VAL A 200 1.38 10.88 -18.83
CA VAL A 200 1.53 12.33 -18.59
C VAL A 200 0.52 13.11 -19.43
N LEU A 201 0.43 12.84 -20.73
CA LEU A 201 -0.48 13.56 -21.61
C LEU A 201 -1.93 13.23 -21.31
N GLY A 202 -2.23 11.98 -20.94
CA GLY A 202 -3.57 11.59 -20.49
C GLY A 202 -3.99 12.31 -19.20
N ALA A 203 -3.06 12.53 -18.26
CA ALA A 203 -3.33 13.31 -17.05
C ALA A 203 -3.60 14.79 -17.37
N ILE A 204 -2.77 15.40 -18.22
CA ILE A 204 -2.95 16.79 -18.65
C ILE A 204 -4.29 16.96 -19.38
N ALA A 205 -4.59 16.10 -20.35
CA ALA A 205 -5.85 16.14 -21.10
C ALA A 205 -7.07 15.93 -20.18
N GLY A 206 -6.98 15.03 -19.20
CA GLY A 206 -8.03 14.81 -18.22
C GLY A 206 -8.24 15.98 -17.25
N SER A 207 -7.17 16.70 -16.90
CA SER A 207 -7.23 17.84 -15.98
C SER A 207 -7.63 19.16 -16.66
N GLN A 208 -7.16 19.39 -17.88
CA GLN A 208 -7.29 20.67 -18.60
C GLN A 208 -8.28 20.61 -19.78
N GLY A 209 -8.76 19.41 -20.14
CA GLY A 209 -9.63 19.17 -21.30
C GLY A 209 -8.90 19.18 -22.66
N ARG A 210 -7.63 19.59 -22.71
CA ARG A 210 -6.80 19.64 -23.92
C ARG A 210 -5.31 19.52 -23.60
N ILE A 211 -4.51 19.19 -24.60
CA ILE A 211 -3.04 19.19 -24.54
C ILE A 211 -2.55 20.60 -24.89
N GLY A 212 -1.73 21.20 -24.03
CA GLY A 212 -1.14 22.53 -24.28
C GLY A 212 -0.27 22.58 -25.54
N SER A 213 0.07 23.78 -26.02
CA SER A 213 0.87 23.97 -27.25
C SER A 213 2.38 23.93 -27.03
N ASP A 214 2.85 23.89 -25.78
CA ASP A 214 4.27 23.94 -25.44
C ASP A 214 4.92 22.55 -25.52
N GLN A 215 5.52 22.26 -26.68
CA GLN A 215 6.22 21.00 -26.92
C GLN A 215 7.43 20.80 -25.98
N ASP A 216 8.11 21.87 -25.56
CA ASP A 216 9.30 21.79 -24.72
C ASP A 216 8.94 21.41 -23.29
N LEU A 217 7.87 22.00 -22.76
CA LEU A 217 7.33 21.64 -21.45
C LEU A 217 6.85 20.17 -21.44
N LEU A 218 6.08 19.76 -22.44
CA LEU A 218 5.61 18.37 -22.55
C LEU A 218 6.78 17.38 -22.67
N ALA A 219 7.78 17.72 -23.49
CA ALA A 219 8.97 16.89 -23.64
C ALA A 219 9.73 16.76 -22.31
N THR A 220 9.85 17.85 -21.57
CA THR A 220 10.48 17.89 -20.25
C THR A 220 9.74 17.00 -19.26
N LEU A 221 8.42 17.15 -19.13
CA LEU A 221 7.59 16.39 -18.20
C LEU A 221 7.62 14.88 -18.47
N VAL A 222 7.48 14.50 -19.75
CA VAL A 222 7.51 13.09 -20.15
C VAL A 222 8.89 12.49 -19.91
N SER A 223 9.97 13.22 -20.24
CA SER A 223 11.34 12.74 -20.04
C SER A 223 11.68 12.59 -18.55
N ARG A 224 11.21 13.51 -17.70
CA ARG A 224 11.31 13.41 -16.24
C ARG A 224 10.61 12.16 -15.71
N HIS A 225 9.39 11.90 -16.17
CA HIS A 225 8.65 10.69 -15.81
C HIS A 225 9.35 9.40 -16.25
N VAL A 226 9.97 9.37 -17.44
CA VAL A 226 10.80 8.24 -17.91
C VAL A 226 11.98 8.01 -16.97
N CYS A 227 12.69 9.06 -16.57
CA CYS A 227 13.85 8.96 -15.70
C CYS A 227 13.50 8.40 -14.31
N ASN A 228 12.39 8.85 -13.72
CA ASN A 228 11.93 8.34 -12.43
C ASN A 228 11.46 6.89 -12.48
N SER A 229 10.77 6.52 -13.56
CA SER A 229 10.16 5.20 -13.68
C SER A 229 11.15 4.17 -14.22
N TYR A 230 11.59 4.31 -15.46
CA TYR A 230 12.49 3.40 -16.14
C TYR A 230 13.96 3.66 -15.77
N GLY A 231 14.37 4.91 -15.54
CA GLY A 231 15.73 5.19 -15.06
C GLY A 231 16.05 4.54 -13.72
N SER A 232 15.08 4.46 -12.81
CA SER A 232 15.19 3.65 -11.60
C SER A 232 15.47 2.17 -11.91
N GLN A 233 14.85 1.59 -12.95
CA GLN A 233 15.10 0.19 -13.33
C GLN A 233 16.50 -0.02 -13.91
N VAL A 234 16.98 0.93 -14.73
CA VAL A 234 18.35 0.89 -15.28
C VAL A 234 19.36 0.90 -14.14
N ILE A 235 19.19 1.80 -13.17
CA ILE A 235 20.04 1.84 -11.97
C ILE A 235 19.91 0.54 -11.17
N GLY A 236 18.69 0.02 -11.01
CA GLY A 236 18.46 -1.25 -10.34
C GLY A 236 19.13 -2.45 -11.03
N GLN A 237 19.27 -2.44 -12.36
CA GLN A 237 20.01 -3.45 -13.12
C GLN A 237 21.51 -3.34 -12.90
N MET A 238 22.05 -2.12 -12.84
CA MET A 238 23.47 -1.88 -12.54
C MET A 238 23.84 -2.28 -11.10
N ILE A 239 22.93 -2.07 -10.15
CA ILE A 239 23.11 -2.44 -8.74
C ILE A 239 22.96 -3.95 -8.51
N ALA A 240 22.23 -4.67 -9.39
CA ALA A 240 21.99 -6.10 -9.25
C ALA A 240 23.27 -6.92 -8.99
N PRO A 241 24.28 -6.89 -9.87
CA PRO A 241 25.51 -7.68 -9.65
C PRO A 241 26.29 -7.22 -8.40
N LEU A 242 26.14 -5.96 -7.99
CA LEU A 242 26.81 -5.44 -6.78
C LEU A 242 26.17 -6.00 -5.52
N VAL A 243 24.83 -6.11 -5.49
CA VAL A 243 24.10 -6.75 -4.39
C VAL A 243 24.41 -8.24 -4.34
N GLU A 244 24.46 -8.93 -5.50
CA GLU A 244 24.81 -10.35 -5.53
C GLU A 244 26.24 -10.61 -5.01
N ALA A 245 27.20 -9.78 -5.43
CA ALA A 245 28.56 -9.85 -4.90
C ALA A 245 28.61 -9.62 -3.39
N ALA A 246 27.82 -8.67 -2.87
CA ALA A 246 27.75 -8.42 -1.43
C ALA A 246 27.07 -9.57 -0.66
N ILE A 247 26.05 -10.19 -1.23
CA ILE A 247 25.41 -11.37 -0.66
C ILE A 247 26.43 -12.50 -0.49
N GLU A 248 27.24 -12.75 -1.52
CA GLU A 248 28.25 -13.81 -1.52
C GLU A 248 29.43 -13.50 -0.59
N GLN A 249 29.97 -12.27 -0.64
CA GLN A 249 31.16 -11.89 0.13
C GLN A 249 30.88 -11.66 1.61
N GLU A 250 29.72 -11.09 1.95
CA GLU A 250 29.33 -10.84 3.35
C GLU A 250 28.60 -12.04 3.98
N GLY A 251 28.31 -13.09 3.20
CA GLY A 251 27.62 -14.29 3.67
C GLY A 251 26.15 -14.04 4.04
N TYR A 252 25.45 -13.16 3.32
CA TYR A 252 24.03 -12.93 3.57
C TYR A 252 23.17 -14.09 3.05
N THR A 253 22.16 -14.49 3.83
CA THR A 253 21.21 -15.52 3.41
C THR A 253 20.28 -15.00 2.31
N ARG A 254 20.21 -15.72 1.18
CA ARG A 254 19.26 -15.42 0.11
C ARG A 254 17.86 -15.92 0.45
N ILE A 255 16.84 -15.15 0.06
CA ILE A 255 15.45 -15.60 0.10
C ILE A 255 15.17 -16.53 -1.08
N ALA A 256 14.83 -17.78 -0.80
CA ALA A 256 14.50 -18.78 -1.80
C ALA A 256 13.02 -18.73 -2.22
N ASN A 257 12.75 -18.99 -3.50
CA ASN A 257 11.38 -19.21 -3.96
C ASN A 257 10.80 -20.51 -3.38
N SER A 258 9.50 -20.53 -3.15
CA SER A 258 8.80 -21.71 -2.62
C SER A 258 7.94 -22.38 -3.69
N ALA A 259 7.78 -23.70 -3.60
CA ALA A 259 6.86 -24.47 -4.46
C ALA A 259 5.39 -24.22 -4.08
N SER A 260 5.12 -23.91 -2.81
CA SER A 260 3.80 -23.58 -2.28
C SER A 260 3.89 -22.28 -1.47
N PRO A 261 3.99 -21.11 -2.14
CA PRO A 261 4.24 -19.86 -1.44
C PRO A 261 3.08 -19.48 -0.51
N ILE A 262 3.44 -19.05 0.70
CA ILE A 262 2.50 -18.60 1.72
C ILE A 262 2.63 -17.10 1.87
N LEU A 263 1.50 -16.40 1.79
CA LEU A 263 1.40 -14.97 2.09
C LEU A 263 0.71 -14.80 3.43
N ILE A 264 1.38 -14.11 4.37
CA ILE A 264 0.78 -13.68 5.62
C ILE A 264 0.62 -12.17 5.58
N SER A 265 -0.59 -11.68 5.78
CA SER A 265 -0.89 -10.26 5.86
C SER A 265 -1.47 -9.91 7.22
N LEU A 266 -0.85 -8.91 7.87
CA LEU A 266 -1.37 -8.31 9.10
C LEU A 266 -2.16 -7.05 8.73
N LYS A 267 -3.42 -6.96 9.17
CA LYS A 267 -4.35 -5.87 8.91
C LYS A 267 -4.83 -5.27 10.21
N GLY A 268 -4.72 -3.97 10.36
CA GLY A 268 -5.19 -3.27 11.55
C GLY A 268 -4.83 -1.79 11.49
N ALA A 269 -5.48 -0.99 12.32
CA ALA A 269 -5.21 0.45 12.41
C ALA A 269 -3.73 0.74 12.75
N SER A 270 -3.33 2.00 12.58
CA SER A 270 -2.02 2.45 13.09
C SER A 270 -1.93 2.18 14.60
N ALA A 271 -0.81 1.67 15.07
CA ALA A 271 -0.60 1.27 16.47
C ALA A 271 -1.57 0.20 17.03
N ALA A 272 -2.29 -0.53 16.17
CA ALA A 272 -3.11 -1.69 16.56
C ALA A 272 -2.29 -2.92 17.01
N GLY A 273 -0.96 -2.83 17.13
CA GLY A 273 -0.11 -3.91 17.63
C GLY A 273 0.33 -4.97 16.60
N LYS A 274 0.21 -4.70 15.29
CA LYS A 274 0.68 -5.59 14.19
C LYS A 274 2.10 -6.13 14.42
N SER A 275 3.04 -5.23 14.72
CA SER A 275 4.44 -5.60 14.97
C SER A 275 4.64 -6.49 16.21
N SER A 276 3.82 -6.32 17.24
CA SER A 276 3.88 -7.12 18.46
C SER A 276 3.42 -8.56 18.23
N LEU A 277 2.69 -8.83 17.14
CA LEU A 277 2.22 -10.17 16.78
C LEU A 277 3.17 -10.94 15.89
N ARG A 278 4.27 -10.33 15.43
CA ARG A 278 5.28 -11.00 14.61
C ARG A 278 5.88 -12.25 15.28
N PRO A 279 6.21 -12.26 16.59
CA PRO A 279 6.70 -13.47 17.25
C PRO A 279 5.68 -14.62 17.21
N MET A 280 4.40 -14.31 17.40
CA MET A 280 3.31 -15.30 17.29
C MET A 280 3.16 -15.79 15.85
N VAL A 281 3.19 -14.89 14.87
CA VAL A 281 3.15 -15.26 13.45
C VAL A 281 4.30 -16.17 13.09
N LYS A 282 5.52 -15.93 13.60
CA LYS A 282 6.67 -16.81 13.41
C LYS A 282 6.45 -18.19 14.01
N GLN A 283 5.87 -18.27 15.21
CA GLN A 283 5.54 -19.55 15.82
C GLN A 283 4.55 -20.32 14.93
N ILE A 284 3.49 -19.66 14.46
CA ILE A 284 2.52 -20.25 13.54
C ILE A 284 3.20 -20.70 12.25
N MET A 285 4.11 -19.89 11.69
CA MET A 285 4.87 -20.27 10.49
C MET A 285 5.72 -21.53 10.71
N ARG A 286 6.37 -21.65 11.87
CA ARG A 286 7.12 -22.87 12.24
C ARG A 286 6.22 -24.08 12.37
N GLU A 287 5.05 -23.93 12.98
CA GLU A 287 4.04 -24.99 13.11
C GLU A 287 3.52 -25.44 11.73
N GLN A 288 3.54 -24.56 10.72
CA GLN A 288 3.24 -24.87 9.33
C GLN A 288 4.45 -25.41 8.53
N GLY A 289 5.58 -25.69 9.19
CA GLY A 289 6.78 -26.22 8.57
C GLY A 289 7.59 -25.21 7.76
N ILE A 290 7.39 -23.90 7.98
CA ILE A 290 8.21 -22.85 7.36
C ILE A 290 9.42 -22.59 8.25
N ASP A 291 10.62 -22.75 7.67
CA ASP A 291 11.86 -22.49 8.39
C ASP A 291 11.95 -21.02 8.85
N PRO A 292 12.50 -20.78 10.06
CA PRO A 292 12.86 -19.43 10.47
C PRO A 292 13.77 -18.76 9.44
N ASP A 293 13.52 -17.48 9.15
CA ASP A 293 14.33 -16.69 8.22
C ASP A 293 14.34 -17.19 6.76
N SER A 294 13.38 -18.03 6.35
CA SER A 294 13.22 -18.48 4.94
C SER A 294 12.18 -17.68 4.14
N TYR A 295 11.75 -16.52 4.64
CA TYR A 295 10.67 -15.72 4.08
C TYR A 295 11.03 -14.23 3.98
N ALA A 296 10.37 -13.52 3.06
CA ALA A 296 10.54 -12.09 2.87
C ALA A 296 9.63 -11.30 3.83
N THR A 297 10.20 -10.39 4.62
CA THR A 297 9.42 -9.50 5.48
C THR A 297 9.34 -8.10 4.89
N ILE A 298 8.14 -7.73 4.46
CA ILE A 298 7.88 -6.43 3.85
C ILE A 298 7.25 -5.50 4.89
N SER A 299 8.05 -4.55 5.38
CA SER A 299 7.60 -3.49 6.30
C SER A 299 8.19 -2.14 5.87
N PRO A 300 7.49 -1.36 5.02
CA PRO A 300 7.99 -0.10 4.46
C PRO A 300 8.39 0.92 5.52
N ASP A 301 7.69 0.85 6.65
CA ASP A 301 7.89 1.74 7.77
C ASP A 301 9.34 1.72 8.28
N ILE A 302 10.06 0.59 8.17
CA ILE A 302 11.48 0.50 8.59
C ILE A 302 12.42 1.30 7.66
N TRP A 303 12.02 1.57 6.42
CA TRP A 303 12.84 2.27 5.42
C TRP A 303 12.93 3.77 5.69
N ARG A 304 11.99 4.36 6.44
CA ARG A 304 11.94 5.82 6.68
C ARG A 304 13.25 6.40 7.24
N ARG A 305 13.90 5.68 8.15
CA ARG A 305 15.20 6.07 8.73
C ARG A 305 16.39 5.90 7.77
N MET A 306 16.20 5.23 6.64
CA MET A 306 17.17 5.23 5.53
C MET A 306 16.95 6.42 4.60
N LEU A 307 15.71 6.91 4.54
CA LEU A 307 15.31 8.03 3.69
C LEU A 307 15.65 9.38 4.34
N LEU A 308 15.47 9.50 5.66
CA LEU A 308 15.61 10.76 6.38
C LEU A 308 16.34 10.54 7.69
N ASP A 309 17.34 11.40 7.97
CA ASP A 309 17.96 11.48 9.28
C ASP A 309 17.05 12.24 10.25
N TYR A 310 16.53 11.53 11.25
CA TYR A 310 15.60 12.09 12.22
C TYR A 310 16.32 13.04 13.19
N GLY A 311 17.60 12.81 13.48
CA GLY A 311 18.37 13.64 14.41
C GLY A 311 18.62 15.05 13.87
N ALA A 312 18.62 15.21 12.55
CA ALA A 312 18.87 16.48 11.87
C ALA A 312 17.63 17.39 11.76
N LEU A 313 16.45 16.99 12.25
CA LEU A 313 15.19 17.69 12.01
C LEU A 313 14.90 18.87 12.95
N GLY A 314 15.62 18.99 14.07
CA GLY A 314 15.38 20.05 15.06
C GLY A 314 13.92 20.10 15.50
N ALA A 315 13.29 21.28 15.41
CA ALA A 315 11.88 21.48 15.78
C ALA A 315 10.89 20.62 14.98
N ALA A 316 11.26 20.16 13.78
CA ALA A 316 10.40 19.35 12.92
C ALA A 316 10.40 17.85 13.28
N TYR A 317 11.08 17.42 14.35
CA TYR A 317 11.28 15.99 14.65
C TYR A 317 9.99 15.19 14.75
N LYS A 318 8.89 15.77 15.27
CA LYS A 318 7.57 15.12 15.34
C LYS A 318 6.98 14.80 13.95
N TYR A 319 7.41 15.52 12.92
CA TYR A 319 6.93 15.35 11.54
C TYR A 319 7.78 14.38 10.70
N ALA A 320 8.81 13.76 11.25
CA ALA A 320 9.72 12.86 10.51
C ALA A 320 8.99 11.76 9.69
N GLY A 321 7.91 11.22 10.24
CA GLY A 321 7.02 10.30 9.54
C GLY A 321 6.38 10.96 8.30
N HIS A 322 5.69 12.08 8.49
CA HIS A 322 5.04 12.82 7.40
C HIS A 322 6.03 13.23 6.30
N LEU A 323 7.21 13.73 6.67
CA LEU A 323 8.26 14.20 5.75
C LEU A 323 8.81 13.11 4.80
N THR A 324 8.57 11.82 5.10
CA THR A 324 9.01 10.68 4.28
C THR A 324 7.87 9.97 3.55
N SER A 325 6.61 10.30 3.83
CA SER A 325 5.47 9.47 3.40
C SER A 325 5.31 9.37 1.88
N ARG A 326 5.45 10.48 1.15
CA ARG A 326 5.33 10.49 -0.32
C ARG A 326 6.44 9.70 -1.01
N GLU A 327 7.68 9.87 -0.57
CA GLU A 327 8.80 9.10 -1.11
C GLU A 327 8.70 7.61 -0.74
N LEU A 328 8.24 7.30 0.47
CA LEU A 328 8.01 5.91 0.87
C LEU A 328 7.02 5.23 -0.07
N MET A 329 5.96 5.91 -0.51
CA MET A 329 5.05 5.40 -1.54
C MET A 329 5.79 5.12 -2.85
N VAL A 330 6.72 5.96 -3.27
CA VAL A 330 7.53 5.72 -4.48
C VAL A 330 8.37 4.45 -4.36
N VAL A 331 9.05 4.24 -3.23
CA VAL A 331 9.86 3.04 -2.97
C VAL A 331 8.99 1.78 -2.93
N ASP A 332 7.84 1.86 -2.26
CA ASP A 332 6.88 0.77 -2.13
C ASP A 332 6.35 0.29 -3.51
N ALA A 333 6.03 1.23 -4.40
CA ALA A 333 5.63 0.92 -5.77
C ALA A 333 6.75 0.24 -6.59
N LYS A 334 8.01 0.63 -6.35
CA LYS A 334 9.17 0.01 -7.01
C LYS A 334 9.36 -1.43 -6.53
N LEU A 335 9.16 -1.70 -5.24
CA LEU A 335 9.19 -3.05 -4.68
C LEU A 335 8.13 -3.95 -5.32
N ASP A 336 6.89 -3.47 -5.43
CA ASP A 336 5.81 -4.25 -6.06
C ASP A 336 6.12 -4.59 -7.51
N ARG A 337 6.62 -3.61 -8.27
CA ARG A 337 7.07 -3.82 -9.65
C ARG A 337 8.21 -4.84 -9.72
N TYR A 338 9.18 -4.74 -8.82
CA TYR A 338 10.33 -5.64 -8.77
C TYR A 338 9.88 -7.09 -8.52
N ILE A 339 9.07 -7.31 -7.48
CA ILE A 339 8.53 -8.64 -7.14
C ILE A 339 7.68 -9.17 -8.29
N ARG A 340 6.80 -8.35 -8.88
CA ARG A 340 5.98 -8.75 -10.05
C ARG A 340 6.85 -9.21 -11.22
N ASN A 341 7.90 -8.46 -11.54
CA ASN A 341 8.80 -8.79 -12.64
C ASN A 341 9.58 -10.08 -12.37
N LYS A 342 10.08 -10.27 -11.14
CA LYS A 342 10.78 -11.50 -10.73
C LYS A 342 9.84 -12.70 -10.77
N ALA A 343 8.63 -12.56 -10.24
CA ALA A 343 7.59 -13.59 -10.25
C ALA A 343 7.18 -13.96 -11.68
N ASN A 344 6.99 -12.99 -12.58
CA ASN A 344 6.67 -13.25 -13.98
C ASN A 344 7.77 -14.04 -14.71
N ARG A 345 9.04 -13.86 -14.34
CA ARG A 345 10.18 -14.58 -14.96
C ARG A 345 10.34 -15.99 -14.38
N THR A 346 10.21 -16.12 -13.06
CA THR A 346 10.49 -17.36 -12.34
C THR A 346 9.25 -18.24 -12.13
N GLN A 347 8.06 -17.70 -12.39
CA GLN A 347 6.76 -18.30 -12.09
C GLN A 347 6.60 -18.73 -10.62
N ALA A 348 7.36 -18.11 -9.72
CA ALA A 348 7.33 -18.41 -8.29
C ALA A 348 7.69 -17.17 -7.46
N ILE A 349 7.28 -17.18 -6.20
CA ILE A 349 7.67 -16.18 -5.19
C ILE A 349 8.10 -16.89 -3.90
N PRO A 350 8.84 -16.23 -3.00
CA PRO A 350 9.09 -16.78 -1.67
C PRO A 350 7.84 -16.75 -0.80
N HIS A 351 7.93 -17.34 0.40
CA HIS A 351 7.00 -17.00 1.48
C HIS A 351 7.14 -15.51 1.82
N ILE A 352 6.04 -14.82 2.11
CA ILE A 352 6.05 -13.37 2.36
C ILE A 352 5.21 -13.05 3.60
N LEU A 353 5.80 -12.30 4.52
CA LEU A 353 5.11 -11.61 5.59
C LEU A 353 4.97 -10.12 5.24
N VAL A 354 3.72 -9.64 5.21
CA VAL A 354 3.38 -8.29 4.79
C VAL A 354 2.75 -7.50 5.95
N ASP A 355 3.43 -6.42 6.34
CA ASP A 355 3.01 -5.44 7.35
C ASP A 355 3.18 -4.03 6.77
N ARG A 356 2.24 -3.63 5.91
CA ARG A 356 2.42 -2.59 4.88
C ARG A 356 1.36 -1.50 4.90
N PHE A 357 1.83 -0.27 4.68
CA PHE A 357 1.06 0.98 4.61
C PHE A 357 -0.02 1.02 3.52
N ARG A 358 0.24 0.56 2.28
CA ARG A 358 -0.79 0.53 1.21
C ARG A 358 -1.81 -0.60 1.38
N PHE A 359 -1.48 -1.56 2.22
CA PHE A 359 -2.37 -2.65 2.62
C PHE A 359 -3.19 -2.30 3.86
N ASP A 360 -2.77 -1.26 4.59
CA ASP A 360 -3.58 -0.54 5.55
C ASP A 360 -4.49 0.51 4.87
N THR A 361 -4.33 0.79 3.57
CA THR A 361 -5.36 1.50 2.81
C THR A 361 -6.47 0.50 2.50
N PHE A 362 -7.65 0.74 3.06
CA PHE A 362 -8.77 -0.19 2.93
C PHE A 362 -9.61 0.09 1.67
N SER A 363 -9.08 0.92 0.77
CA SER A 363 -9.68 1.19 -0.54
C SER A 363 -9.63 -0.05 -1.44
N THR A 364 -10.78 -0.45 -1.94
CA THR A 364 -10.98 -1.68 -2.73
C THR A 364 -10.16 -1.65 -4.04
N ASP A 365 -10.00 -0.48 -4.66
CA ASP A 365 -9.34 -0.30 -5.95
C ASP A 365 -7.81 -0.47 -5.88
N GLN A 366 -7.18 0.06 -4.82
CA GLN A 366 -5.73 -0.08 -4.64
C GLN A 366 -5.37 -1.49 -4.16
N VAL A 367 -6.14 -2.07 -3.24
CA VAL A 367 -5.96 -3.45 -2.77
C VAL A 367 -6.18 -4.46 -3.90
N ALA A 368 -7.11 -4.20 -4.83
CA ALA A 368 -7.33 -5.03 -6.02
C ALA A 368 -6.12 -5.08 -6.94
N ARG A 369 -5.56 -3.93 -7.33
CA ARG A 369 -4.42 -3.91 -8.25
C ARG A 369 -3.14 -4.53 -7.65
N VAL A 370 -2.87 -4.30 -6.37
CA VAL A 370 -1.61 -4.76 -5.78
C VAL A 370 -1.66 -6.24 -5.42
N LEU A 371 -2.68 -6.72 -4.68
CA LEU A 371 -2.72 -8.14 -4.29
C LEU A 371 -3.01 -9.05 -5.48
N ASN A 372 -4.02 -8.76 -6.30
CA ASN A 372 -4.45 -9.70 -7.34
C ASN A 372 -3.41 -9.87 -8.44
N GLU A 373 -2.77 -8.78 -8.88
CA GLU A 373 -1.82 -8.82 -10.01
C GLU A 373 -0.37 -9.07 -9.60
N THR A 374 -0.03 -8.98 -8.30
CA THR A 374 1.37 -9.10 -7.84
C THR A 374 1.61 -10.32 -6.97
N TYR A 375 0.78 -10.55 -5.94
CA TYR A 375 1.06 -11.55 -4.90
C TYR A 375 0.11 -12.75 -5.00
N ALA A 376 -1.20 -12.49 -4.94
CA ALA A 376 -2.25 -13.50 -4.86
C ALA A 376 -2.21 -14.52 -6.01
N LYS A 377 -1.77 -14.08 -7.21
CA LYS A 377 -1.63 -14.95 -8.38
C LYS A 377 -0.59 -16.07 -8.19
N TYR A 378 0.46 -15.83 -7.41
CA TYR A 378 1.61 -16.74 -7.26
C TYR A 378 1.62 -17.50 -5.94
N VAL A 379 0.69 -17.20 -5.03
CA VAL A 379 0.62 -17.84 -3.72
C VAL A 379 -0.34 -19.01 -3.74
N ASP A 380 0.00 -20.04 -3.00
CA ASP A 380 -0.84 -21.21 -2.81
C ASP A 380 -1.85 -20.94 -1.68
N THR A 381 -1.36 -20.44 -0.55
CA THR A 381 -2.14 -20.17 0.65
C THR A 381 -1.92 -18.73 1.14
N MET A 382 -2.99 -18.08 1.58
CA MET A 382 -2.98 -16.74 2.12
C MET A 382 -3.64 -16.70 3.50
N TYR A 383 -2.87 -16.25 4.49
CA TYR A 383 -3.32 -15.95 5.84
C TYR A 383 -3.55 -14.46 6.02
N MET A 384 -4.72 -14.09 6.52
CA MET A 384 -5.09 -12.71 6.78
C MET A 384 -5.49 -12.54 8.24
N TYR A 385 -4.69 -11.78 9.00
CA TYR A 385 -4.97 -11.50 10.40
C TYR A 385 -5.51 -10.08 10.53
N PHE A 386 -6.78 -9.96 10.89
CA PHE A 386 -7.47 -8.72 11.20
C PHE A 386 -7.38 -8.44 12.70
N ILE A 387 -6.66 -7.38 13.07
CA ILE A 387 -6.37 -7.04 14.45
C ILE A 387 -7.32 -5.92 14.86
N VAL A 388 -8.26 -6.27 15.71
CA VAL A 388 -9.29 -5.38 16.26
C VAL A 388 -8.78 -4.83 17.58
N THR A 389 -8.55 -3.52 17.64
CA THR A 389 -8.04 -2.81 18.82
C THR A 389 -8.98 -1.65 19.14
N PRO A 390 -9.42 -1.47 20.40
CA PRO A 390 -10.18 -0.28 20.79
C PRO A 390 -9.50 1.00 20.29
N PRO A 391 -10.19 1.92 19.58
CA PRO A 391 -9.56 3.06 18.92
C PRO A 391 -8.77 3.97 19.85
N GLU A 392 -9.23 4.18 21.07
CA GLU A 392 -8.53 4.95 22.10
C GLU A 392 -7.18 4.33 22.51
N GLU A 393 -7.08 2.99 22.49
CA GLU A 393 -5.83 2.29 22.79
C GLU A 393 -4.81 2.50 21.68
N THR A 394 -5.25 2.72 20.44
CA THR A 394 -4.34 3.05 19.33
C THR A 394 -3.65 4.40 19.53
N VAL A 395 -4.35 5.38 20.11
CA VAL A 395 -3.80 6.70 20.45
C VAL A 395 -2.72 6.57 21.54
N VAL A 396 -3.05 5.89 22.64
CA VAL A 396 -2.14 5.69 23.78
C VAL A 396 -0.91 4.89 23.39
N ARG A 397 -1.09 3.76 22.69
CA ARG A 397 0.03 2.92 22.20
C ARG A 397 0.85 3.64 21.14
N GLY A 398 0.19 4.42 20.29
CA GLY A 398 0.82 5.27 19.29
C GLY A 398 1.77 6.29 19.90
N TRP A 399 1.35 6.96 20.96
CA TRP A 399 2.17 7.88 21.74
C TRP A 399 3.39 7.19 22.37
N GLN A 400 3.20 6.04 23.03
CA GLN A 400 4.33 5.28 23.59
C GLN A 400 5.34 4.90 22.52
N ARG A 401 4.88 4.42 21.36
CA ARG A 401 5.74 4.13 20.19
C ARG A 401 6.44 5.39 19.68
N ALA A 402 5.78 6.55 19.73
CA ALA A 402 6.36 7.81 19.33
C ALA A 402 7.53 8.20 20.23
N LEU A 403 7.37 8.07 21.55
CA LEU A 403 8.43 8.32 22.53
C LEU A 403 9.62 7.37 22.36
N GLU A 404 9.35 6.07 22.18
CA GLU A 404 10.40 5.06 22.00
C GLU A 404 11.15 5.22 20.65
N ARG A 405 10.48 5.66 19.59
CA ARG A 405 10.98 5.50 18.21
C ARG A 405 11.03 6.78 17.38
N GLY A 406 10.60 7.92 17.94
CA GLY A 406 10.52 9.22 17.24
C GLY A 406 9.45 9.26 16.15
N ARG A 407 8.36 8.49 16.29
CA ARG A 407 7.28 8.40 15.30
C ARG A 407 5.98 8.99 15.82
N TYR A 408 5.89 10.30 15.78
CA TYR A 408 4.72 11.02 16.24
C TYR A 408 3.64 11.07 15.15
N LYS A 409 2.39 11.13 15.59
CA LYS A 409 1.18 11.26 14.77
C LYS A 409 0.13 12.05 15.53
N ALA A 410 -0.75 12.76 14.84
CA ALA A 410 -1.86 13.42 15.51
C ALA A 410 -2.91 12.39 15.98
N VAL A 411 -3.70 12.77 16.99
CA VAL A 411 -4.81 11.96 17.51
C VAL A 411 -5.81 11.65 16.39
N GLU A 412 -6.20 12.69 15.65
CA GLU A 412 -7.11 12.58 14.50
C GLU A 412 -6.61 11.58 13.47
N ASP A 413 -5.31 11.51 13.23
CA ASP A 413 -4.78 10.53 12.28
C ASP A 413 -4.86 9.08 12.82
N PHE A 414 -4.77 8.85 14.13
CA PHE A 414 -4.94 7.51 14.72
C PHE A 414 -6.39 7.06 14.65
N LEU A 415 -7.32 7.94 15.02
CA LEU A 415 -8.76 7.66 15.00
C LEU A 415 -9.28 7.55 13.56
N GLY A 416 -8.86 8.45 12.67
CA GLY A 416 -9.17 8.39 11.24
C GLY A 416 -8.69 7.08 10.59
N HIS A 417 -7.45 6.64 10.89
CA HIS A 417 -6.96 5.33 10.43
C HIS A 417 -7.75 4.16 11.04
N SER A 418 -8.30 4.31 12.25
CA SER A 418 -9.14 3.29 12.86
C SER A 418 -10.45 3.16 12.10
N VAL A 419 -11.14 4.27 11.83
CA VAL A 419 -12.38 4.28 11.01
C VAL A 419 -12.13 3.67 9.64
N GLU A 420 -11.04 4.06 8.96
CA GLU A 420 -10.66 3.50 7.66
C GLU A 420 -10.47 1.97 7.76
N ALA A 421 -9.76 1.53 8.82
CA ALA A 421 -9.50 0.12 9.03
C ALA A 421 -10.75 -0.71 9.21
N TYR A 422 -11.62 -0.30 10.11
CA TYR A 422 -12.80 -1.09 10.45
C TYR A 422 -13.86 -1.07 9.35
N THR A 423 -13.95 0.01 8.57
CA THR A 423 -14.77 0.08 7.35
C THR A 423 -14.29 -0.94 6.30
N GLY A 424 -12.98 -1.20 6.31
CA GLY A 424 -12.30 -1.98 5.31
C GLY A 424 -12.19 -3.47 5.52
N MET A 425 -12.07 -3.91 6.78
CA MET A 425 -11.89 -5.34 7.10
C MET A 425 -13.00 -6.21 6.49
N PRO A 426 -14.30 -5.88 6.61
CA PRO A 426 -15.37 -6.64 5.96
C PRO A 426 -15.24 -6.69 4.44
N ARG A 427 -14.87 -5.56 3.82
CA ARG A 427 -14.71 -5.46 2.35
C ARG A 427 -13.58 -6.36 1.85
N ILE A 428 -12.45 -6.39 2.57
CA ILE A 428 -11.32 -7.27 2.24
C ILE A 428 -11.71 -8.73 2.44
N LEU A 429 -12.38 -9.07 3.56
CA LEU A 429 -12.86 -10.42 3.83
C LEU A 429 -13.73 -10.94 2.68
N PHE A 430 -14.84 -10.25 2.38
CA PHE A 430 -15.80 -10.73 1.37
C PHE A 430 -15.25 -10.70 -0.05
N LYS A 431 -14.32 -9.80 -0.34
CA LYS A 431 -13.60 -9.83 -1.61
C LYS A 431 -12.84 -11.14 -1.77
N TRP A 432 -12.08 -11.57 -0.76
CA TRP A 432 -11.28 -12.80 -0.86
C TRP A 432 -12.13 -14.06 -0.83
N LEU A 433 -13.22 -14.07 -0.07
CA LEU A 433 -14.21 -15.15 -0.11
C LEU A 433 -14.82 -15.35 -1.51
N ALA A 434 -14.86 -14.31 -2.35
CA ALA A 434 -15.36 -14.42 -3.73
C ALA A 434 -14.37 -15.06 -4.71
N TYR A 435 -13.08 -15.19 -4.35
CA TYR A 435 -12.09 -15.91 -5.15
C TYR A 435 -12.02 -17.38 -4.75
N ARG A 436 -11.53 -18.23 -5.66
CA ARG A 436 -11.29 -19.66 -5.38
C ARG A 436 -9.85 -19.96 -4.97
N ARG A 437 -8.93 -19.06 -5.31
CA ARG A 437 -7.50 -19.16 -5.02
C ARG A 437 -6.96 -17.78 -4.66
N PRO A 438 -5.94 -17.69 -3.79
CA PRO A 438 -5.30 -18.79 -3.03
C PRO A 438 -6.21 -19.45 -2.00
N ASP A 439 -5.79 -20.54 -1.35
CA ASP A 439 -6.46 -21.04 -0.13
C ASP A 439 -6.45 -19.92 0.91
N TYR A 440 -7.62 -19.44 1.29
CA TYR A 440 -7.79 -18.23 2.07
C TYR A 440 -8.19 -18.59 3.48
N ARG A 441 -7.31 -18.25 4.43
CA ARG A 441 -7.51 -18.41 5.86
C ARG A 441 -7.45 -17.06 6.54
N TYR A 442 -8.41 -16.79 7.41
CA TYR A 442 -8.50 -15.49 8.07
C TYR A 442 -8.82 -15.62 9.54
N PHE A 443 -8.37 -14.62 10.30
CA PHE A 443 -8.46 -14.56 11.74
C PHE A 443 -8.83 -13.14 12.14
N PHE A 444 -9.85 -12.98 12.97
CA PHE A 444 -10.13 -11.75 13.70
C PHE A 444 -9.60 -11.91 15.12
N LEU A 445 -8.74 -10.99 15.52
CA LEU A 445 -8.02 -11.02 16.79
C LEU A 445 -8.36 -9.77 17.60
N ASP A 446 -8.86 -9.95 18.81
CA ASP A 446 -9.05 -8.87 19.79
C ASP A 446 -7.73 -8.57 20.49
N ASN A 447 -7.19 -7.39 20.20
CA ASN A 447 -5.98 -6.85 20.78
C ASN A 447 -6.25 -5.73 21.80
N GLY A 448 -7.41 -5.75 22.46
CA GLY A 448 -7.70 -5.00 23.69
C GLY A 448 -6.92 -5.50 24.92
N VAL A 449 -6.05 -6.50 24.75
CA VAL A 449 -5.19 -7.06 25.80
C VAL A 449 -3.93 -6.21 26.04
N PRO A 450 -3.25 -6.36 27.20
CA PRO A 450 -1.99 -5.67 27.49
C PRO A 450 -0.88 -5.97 26.46
N LYS A 451 0.09 -5.05 26.32
CA LYS A 451 1.27 -5.22 25.45
C LYS A 451 2.04 -6.48 25.86
N GLY A 452 2.35 -7.33 24.87
CA GLY A 452 3.09 -8.58 25.08
C GLY A 452 2.22 -9.82 25.32
N THR A 453 0.91 -9.63 25.50
CA THR A 453 -0.05 -10.75 25.60
C THR A 453 -0.52 -11.18 24.21
N ILE A 454 -0.86 -12.46 24.07
CA ILE A 454 -1.45 -13.00 22.84
C ILE A 454 -2.90 -12.48 22.71
N PRO A 455 -3.28 -11.87 21.57
CA PRO A 455 -4.67 -11.46 21.32
C PRO A 455 -5.65 -12.61 21.40
N LYS A 456 -6.87 -12.33 21.83
CA LYS A 456 -7.93 -13.33 21.86
C LYS A 456 -8.52 -13.51 20.46
N THR A 457 -8.81 -14.74 20.04
CA THR A 457 -9.43 -15.00 18.73
C THR A 457 -10.92 -14.65 18.76
N ILE A 458 -11.35 -13.60 18.09
CA ILE A 458 -12.77 -13.26 17.91
C ILE A 458 -13.45 -14.31 17.04
N ALA A 459 -12.85 -14.57 15.87
CA ALA A 459 -13.32 -15.51 14.88
C ALA A 459 -12.17 -15.97 13.98
N PHE A 460 -12.31 -17.12 13.34
CA PHE A 460 -11.39 -17.58 12.30
C PHE A 460 -12.14 -18.43 11.28
N GLY A 461 -11.62 -18.55 10.07
CA GLY A 461 -12.31 -19.29 9.03
C GLY A 461 -11.54 -19.48 7.74
N SER A 462 -12.25 -20.10 6.78
CA SER A 462 -11.85 -20.35 5.41
C SER A 462 -12.93 -19.86 4.44
N HIS A 463 -12.83 -20.22 3.15
CA HIS A 463 -13.83 -19.86 2.13
C HIS A 463 -15.26 -20.28 2.48
N ALA A 464 -15.43 -21.47 3.08
CA ALA A 464 -16.75 -22.07 3.26
C ALA A 464 -17.26 -21.95 4.70
N GLU A 465 -16.38 -21.72 5.67
CA GLU A 465 -16.73 -21.74 7.08
C GLU A 465 -16.08 -20.61 7.86
N ILE A 466 -16.78 -20.14 8.88
CA ILE A 466 -16.26 -19.28 9.94
C ILE A 466 -16.69 -19.84 11.29
N THR A 467 -15.77 -19.83 12.24
CA THR A 467 -16.00 -20.12 13.65
C THR A 467 -15.86 -18.83 14.44
N ILE A 468 -16.89 -18.49 15.21
CA ILE A 468 -17.02 -17.26 16.00
C ILE A 468 -17.04 -17.66 17.47
N TYR A 469 -16.06 -17.16 18.23
CA TYR A 469 -16.01 -17.30 19.68
C TYR A 469 -16.66 -16.10 20.38
N GLU A 470 -16.50 -14.89 19.84
CA GLU A 470 -16.94 -13.65 20.47
C GLU A 470 -17.70 -12.77 19.47
N PRO A 471 -19.04 -12.91 19.34
CA PRO A 471 -19.83 -12.13 18.39
C PRO A 471 -19.68 -10.60 18.57
N ALA A 472 -19.52 -10.17 19.82
CA ALA A 472 -19.19 -8.80 20.21
C ALA A 472 -18.01 -8.20 19.44
N GLY A 473 -16.96 -8.98 19.19
CA GLY A 473 -15.79 -8.52 18.45
C GLY A 473 -16.09 -8.16 17.00
N LEU A 474 -17.04 -8.87 16.36
CA LEU A 474 -17.49 -8.54 15.00
C LEU A 474 -18.41 -7.32 14.98
N ILE A 475 -19.22 -7.13 16.03
CA ILE A 475 -20.06 -5.94 16.22
C ILE A 475 -19.19 -4.70 16.44
N ASN A 476 -18.11 -4.83 17.21
CA ASN A 476 -17.15 -3.75 17.46
C ASN A 476 -16.50 -3.23 16.17
N ILE A 477 -16.33 -4.06 15.15
CA ILE A 477 -15.85 -3.62 13.83
C ILE A 477 -16.83 -2.61 13.20
N GLU A 478 -18.14 -2.69 13.44
CA GLU A 478 -19.07 -1.64 12.98
C GLU A 478 -19.09 -0.42 13.90
N ARG A 479 -19.08 -0.63 15.22
CA ARG A 479 -19.03 0.46 16.20
C ARG A 479 -17.84 1.38 15.96
N TYR A 480 -16.68 0.81 15.70
CA TYR A 480 -15.44 1.58 15.50
C TYR A 480 -15.40 2.37 14.18
N GLN A 481 -16.36 2.17 13.27
CA GLN A 481 -16.53 3.02 12.09
C GLN A 481 -17.21 4.35 12.41
N LYS A 482 -17.85 4.45 13.59
CA LYS A 482 -18.74 5.55 14.00
C LYS A 482 -18.17 6.37 15.16
N ILE A 483 -16.86 6.27 15.41
CA ILE A 483 -16.16 7.04 16.44
C ILE A 483 -15.95 8.49 16.02
N ASP A 484 -15.81 9.39 16.99
CA ASP A 484 -15.41 10.77 16.74
C ASP A 484 -13.89 10.85 16.53
N ILE A 485 -13.47 11.23 15.32
CA ILE A 485 -12.06 11.39 14.98
C ILE A 485 -11.45 12.68 15.57
N HIS A 486 -12.26 13.61 16.04
CA HIS A 486 -11.83 14.87 16.65
C HIS A 486 -11.81 14.81 18.19
N ALA A 487 -12.02 13.62 18.77
CA ALA A 487 -11.96 13.39 20.21
C ALA A 487 -10.63 13.87 20.82
N ARG A 488 -10.73 14.55 21.96
CA ARG A 488 -9.59 15.08 22.73
C ARG A 488 -9.32 14.30 24.01
N SER A 489 -10.14 13.30 24.29
CA SER A 489 -10.06 12.44 25.46
C SER A 489 -10.59 11.05 25.13
N ARG A 490 -10.38 10.09 26.03
CA ARG A 490 -10.85 8.72 25.87
C ARG A 490 -12.38 8.65 25.84
N GLU A 491 -13.01 9.50 26.65
CA GLU A 491 -14.45 9.55 26.88
C GLU A 491 -15.21 10.10 25.67
N GLU A 492 -14.56 10.92 24.84
CA GLU A 492 -15.14 11.54 23.65
C GLU A 492 -15.10 10.63 22.40
N VAL A 493 -14.35 9.52 22.42
CA VAL A 493 -14.14 8.68 21.23
C VAL A 493 -15.44 8.07 20.70
N TYR A 494 -16.30 7.63 21.60
CA TYR A 494 -17.49 6.86 21.23
C TYR A 494 -18.73 7.75 21.14
N ALA A 495 -19.50 7.57 20.07
CA ALA A 495 -20.82 8.18 19.93
C ALA A 495 -21.79 7.68 21.02
N PRO A 496 -22.94 8.37 21.21
CA PRO A 496 -23.92 8.01 22.23
C PRO A 496 -24.36 6.54 22.17
N ALA A 497 -24.76 5.99 23.33
CA ALA A 497 -25.07 4.57 23.51
C ALA A 497 -26.08 4.01 22.51
N GLN A 498 -27.03 4.80 22.03
CA GLN A 498 -28.02 4.38 21.02
C GLN A 498 -27.37 4.04 19.68
N ILE A 499 -26.32 4.77 19.28
CA ILE A 499 -25.58 4.52 18.03
C ILE A 499 -24.64 3.32 18.19
N MET A 500 -24.18 3.06 19.42
CA MET A 500 -23.26 1.99 19.78
C MET A 500 -23.96 0.69 20.23
N ASP A 501 -25.29 0.64 20.20
CA ASP A 501 -26.03 -0.56 20.55
C ASP A 501 -25.77 -1.71 19.55
N VAL A 502 -26.12 -2.94 19.94
CA VAL A 502 -25.88 -4.10 19.07
C VAL A 502 -26.76 -4.06 17.82
N ALA A 503 -28.02 -3.65 17.94
CA ALA A 503 -28.97 -3.61 16.83
C ALA A 503 -28.48 -2.72 15.67
N SER A 504 -27.89 -1.57 15.98
CA SER A 504 -27.35 -0.62 14.99
C SER A 504 -26.00 -1.04 14.41
N ASN A 505 -25.36 -2.10 14.92
CA ASN A 505 -23.98 -2.51 14.58
C ASN A 505 -23.84 -4.01 14.26
N CYS A 506 -24.95 -4.71 13.98
CA CYS A 506 -24.95 -6.14 13.68
C CYS A 506 -24.85 -6.46 12.17
N GLY A 507 -24.64 -5.46 11.31
CA GLY A 507 -24.66 -5.63 9.84
C GLY A 507 -23.63 -6.64 9.36
N PHE A 508 -22.41 -6.58 9.88
CA PHE A 508 -21.29 -7.41 9.46
C PHE A 508 -21.48 -8.87 9.85
N LEU A 509 -21.98 -9.11 11.07
CA LEU A 509 -22.33 -10.45 11.54
C LEU A 509 -23.45 -11.06 10.67
N ARG A 510 -24.49 -10.28 10.36
CA ARG A 510 -25.57 -10.70 9.44
C ARG A 510 -25.04 -11.03 8.05
N GLU A 511 -24.14 -10.21 7.52
CA GLU A 511 -23.50 -10.47 6.23
C GLU A 511 -22.63 -11.73 6.25
N CYS A 512 -21.96 -12.05 7.37
CA CYS A 512 -21.24 -13.31 7.52
C CYS A 512 -22.20 -14.50 7.43
N ILE A 513 -23.31 -14.48 8.18
CA ILE A 513 -24.35 -15.52 8.15
C ILE A 513 -24.95 -15.69 6.74
N ARG A 514 -25.16 -14.58 6.04
CA ARG A 514 -25.77 -14.57 4.71
C ARG A 514 -24.83 -15.07 3.60
N ARG A 515 -23.54 -14.77 3.69
CA ARG A 515 -22.57 -15.00 2.59
C ARG A 515 -21.68 -16.23 2.79
N ILE A 516 -21.47 -16.65 4.04
CA ILE A 516 -20.59 -17.79 4.37
C ILE A 516 -21.46 -19.02 4.58
N ARG A 517 -21.10 -20.12 3.92
CA ARG A 517 -21.92 -21.35 3.91
C ARG A 517 -22.14 -21.92 5.31
N VAL A 518 -21.12 -21.93 6.16
CA VAL A 518 -21.21 -22.44 7.55
C VAL A 518 -20.69 -21.39 8.52
N VAL A 519 -21.51 -20.98 9.48
CA VAL A 519 -21.14 -20.08 10.57
C VAL A 519 -21.34 -20.81 11.88
N ASN A 520 -20.26 -21.14 12.58
CA ASN A 520 -20.31 -21.83 13.88
C ASN A 520 -20.14 -20.80 14.99
N PHE A 521 -21.03 -20.83 15.98
CA PHE A 521 -20.86 -20.13 17.24
C PHE A 521 -20.42 -21.14 18.29
N VAL A 522 -19.25 -20.88 18.89
CA VAL A 522 -18.55 -21.85 19.72
C VAL A 522 -18.22 -21.23 21.07
N ASP A 523 -18.52 -21.95 22.16
CA ASP A 523 -18.04 -21.57 23.49
C ASP A 523 -16.53 -21.80 23.56
N ARG A 524 -15.76 -20.74 23.81
CA ARG A 524 -14.29 -20.78 23.87
C ARG A 524 -13.78 -21.80 24.89
N VAL A 525 -14.46 -21.95 26.03
CA VAL A 525 -13.95 -22.76 27.15
C VAL A 525 -14.15 -24.25 26.88
N SER A 526 -15.35 -24.63 26.43
CA SER A 526 -15.68 -26.03 26.16
C SER A 526 -15.28 -26.50 24.76
N GLY A 527 -15.15 -25.58 23.81
CA GLY A 527 -15.02 -25.91 22.38
C GLY A 527 -16.33 -26.38 21.75
N THR A 528 -17.45 -26.37 22.48
CA THR A 528 -18.75 -26.84 22.01
C THR A 528 -19.40 -25.82 21.07
N THR A 529 -19.79 -26.28 19.88
CA THR A 529 -20.61 -25.47 18.96
C THR A 529 -22.05 -25.49 19.45
N TYR A 530 -22.58 -24.34 19.85
CA TYR A 530 -23.92 -24.24 20.42
C TYR A 530 -24.97 -23.75 19.43
N LEU A 531 -24.55 -22.98 18.42
CA LEU A 531 -25.41 -22.47 17.35
C LEU A 531 -24.65 -22.56 16.02
N GLN A 532 -25.33 -22.99 14.96
CA GLN A 532 -24.76 -23.06 13.62
C GLN A 532 -25.70 -22.42 12.62
N ALA A 533 -25.19 -21.52 11.78
CA ALA A 533 -25.88 -21.07 10.58
C ALA A 533 -25.36 -21.87 9.38
N ARG A 534 -26.25 -22.52 8.62
CA ARG A 534 -25.94 -23.16 7.35
C ARG A 534 -26.75 -22.50 6.25
N ASP A 535 -26.06 -21.92 5.28
CA ASP A 535 -26.69 -21.20 4.15
C ASP A 535 -27.73 -20.16 4.62
N GLY A 536 -27.42 -19.47 5.73
CA GLY A 536 -28.29 -18.47 6.37
C GLY A 536 -29.36 -19.02 7.32
N VAL A 537 -29.55 -20.34 7.42
CA VAL A 537 -30.52 -20.98 8.32
C VAL A 537 -29.83 -21.34 9.64
N LEU A 538 -30.40 -20.91 10.77
CA LEU A 538 -29.82 -21.10 12.11
C LEU A 538 -30.42 -22.31 12.83
N ASP A 539 -29.56 -23.18 13.32
CA ASP A 539 -29.89 -24.37 14.10
C ASP A 539 -29.16 -24.35 15.45
N VAL A 540 -29.90 -24.67 16.53
CA VAL A 540 -29.33 -24.84 17.86
C VAL A 540 -28.76 -26.25 17.97
N LEU A 541 -27.45 -26.35 18.15
CA LEU A 541 -26.75 -27.64 18.26
C LEU A 541 -26.57 -28.09 19.72
N ASP A 542 -26.45 -27.15 20.66
CA ASP A 542 -26.38 -27.46 22.09
C ASP A 542 -27.13 -26.41 22.92
N ARG A 543 -28.27 -26.83 23.50
CA ARG A 543 -29.16 -25.93 24.26
C ARG A 543 -28.56 -25.49 25.59
N ASP A 544 -27.82 -26.37 26.26
CA ASP A 544 -27.23 -26.08 27.57
C ASP A 544 -26.12 -25.04 27.46
N THR A 545 -25.24 -25.18 26.46
CA THR A 545 -24.23 -24.14 26.17
C THR A 545 -24.89 -22.87 25.66
N LEU A 546 -25.92 -22.94 24.81
CA LEU A 546 -26.65 -21.75 24.38
C LEU A 546 -27.23 -20.99 25.59
N ALA A 547 -27.88 -21.67 26.54
CA ALA A 547 -28.41 -21.04 27.74
C ALA A 547 -27.33 -20.32 28.56
N ARG A 548 -26.17 -20.96 28.77
CA ARG A 548 -25.02 -20.32 29.45
C ARG A 548 -24.49 -19.10 28.67
N MET A 549 -24.42 -19.18 27.35
CA MET A 549 -23.96 -18.06 26.52
C MET A 549 -24.96 -16.90 26.53
N LEU A 550 -26.25 -17.18 26.73
CA LEU A 550 -27.30 -16.17 26.91
C LEU A 550 -27.28 -15.50 28.30
N ASP A 551 -26.36 -15.84 29.21
CA ASP A 551 -26.12 -15.03 30.41
C ASP A 551 -25.27 -13.79 30.11
N GLN A 552 -24.59 -13.77 28.96
CA GLN A 552 -23.74 -12.65 28.54
C GLN A 552 -24.56 -11.62 27.76
N ALA A 553 -24.67 -10.40 28.31
CA ALA A 553 -25.52 -9.34 27.76
C ALA A 553 -25.28 -9.04 26.26
N GLU A 554 -24.02 -8.96 25.83
CA GLU A 554 -23.71 -8.70 24.42
C GLU A 554 -24.02 -9.91 23.52
N THR A 555 -23.82 -11.14 24.00
CA THR A 555 -24.14 -12.36 23.25
C THR A 555 -25.66 -12.51 23.07
N VAL A 556 -26.45 -12.24 24.12
CA VAL A 556 -27.92 -12.17 24.02
C VAL A 556 -28.36 -11.15 22.99
N ALA A 557 -27.81 -9.93 23.06
CA ALA A 557 -28.17 -8.88 22.13
C ALA A 557 -27.80 -9.26 20.68
N ALA A 558 -26.64 -9.87 20.47
CA ALA A 558 -26.23 -10.35 19.16
C ALA A 558 -27.16 -11.45 18.63
N ILE A 559 -27.48 -12.45 19.46
CA ILE A 559 -28.37 -13.56 19.08
C ILE A 559 -29.79 -13.03 18.79
N ARG A 560 -30.28 -12.02 19.53
CA ARG A 560 -31.59 -11.39 19.27
C ARG A 560 -31.68 -10.83 17.86
N GLU A 561 -30.59 -10.25 17.38
CA GLU A 561 -30.53 -9.58 16.08
C GLU A 561 -30.39 -10.53 14.89
N ILE A 562 -29.91 -11.76 15.11
CA ILE A 562 -29.71 -12.77 14.05
C ILE A 562 -30.74 -13.91 14.12
N ALA A 563 -31.29 -14.19 15.31
CA ALA A 563 -32.21 -15.29 15.59
C ALA A 563 -33.22 -14.90 16.69
N PRO A 564 -34.12 -13.93 16.43
CA PRO A 564 -35.04 -13.42 17.45
C PRO A 564 -35.94 -14.51 18.05
N HIS A 565 -36.29 -15.52 17.26
CA HIS A 565 -37.11 -16.67 17.69
C HIS A 565 -36.45 -17.55 18.76
N LEU A 566 -35.12 -17.48 18.94
CA LEU A 566 -34.40 -18.24 19.95
C LEU A 566 -34.39 -17.56 21.34
N ILE A 567 -34.80 -16.29 21.42
CA ILE A 567 -34.82 -15.49 22.65
C ILE A 567 -36.27 -15.29 23.15
N GLY A 568 -37.23 -15.98 22.53
CA GLY A 568 -38.66 -15.87 22.83
C GLY A 568 -39.34 -17.21 23.11
N SER A 569 -39.27 -17.64 24.37
CA SER A 569 -40.37 -18.22 25.15
C SER A 569 -40.12 -17.91 26.63
#